data_AF-A0A4Z1EGM6-F1
#
_entry.id   AF-A0A4Z1EGM6-F1
#
_cell.length_a   1.000
_cell.length_b   1.000
_cell.length_c   1.000
_cell.angle_alpha   90.00
_cell.angle_beta   90.00
_cell.angle_gamma   90.00
#
_symmetry.space_group_name_H-M   'P 1'
#
loop_
_entity.id
_entity.type
_entity.pdbx_description
1 polymer ?
#
loop_
_entity_poly.entity_id
_entity_poly.type
_entity_poly.pdbx_seq_one_letter_code
_entity_poly.pdbx_strand_id
1 'polypeptide(L)'
;MATTGSTIMNSVNMIPIPNPRSLDWPGASALSLLGQQEIAKYDQEKILYSHIQRYRGSQDWNKLNVSDYIPLPNTHKFTTRMSLQNAAQRCRNAMIQLIGIHNERAVAHNRGIQAQKQNENEEEDAERAELTRIIVAMKAKNARDAEESIQSRAGNRMSLWKRR
;
A
#
# COMPACT_ATOMS: atom_id res chain seq x y z
N MET A 1 15.42 23.60 -20.89
CA MET A 1 14.20 22.93 -20.39
C MET A 1 14.35 21.44 -20.61
N ALA A 2 14.23 20.66 -19.54
CA ALA A 2 13.77 19.27 -19.46
C ALA A 2 14.20 18.77 -18.08
N THR A 3 13.47 19.19 -17.04
CA THR A 3 13.59 18.63 -15.70
C THR A 3 12.76 17.35 -15.71
N THR A 4 13.36 16.21 -16.02
CA THR A 4 12.74 14.91 -15.81
C THR A 4 12.70 14.65 -14.31
N GLY A 5 11.57 15.00 -13.70
CA GLY A 5 11.27 14.64 -12.33
C GLY A 5 11.10 13.13 -12.26
N SER A 6 12.15 12.42 -11.83
CA SER A 6 12.04 11.07 -11.27
C SER A 6 11.01 11.15 -10.14
N THR A 7 9.79 10.70 -10.43
CA THR A 7 8.73 10.62 -9.45
C THR A 7 8.98 9.35 -8.66
N ILE A 8 9.82 9.47 -7.63
CA ILE A 8 10.02 8.42 -6.64
C ILE A 8 8.65 8.17 -5.98
N MET A 9 7.90 7.19 -6.49
CA MET A 9 6.64 6.71 -5.91
C MET A 9 6.95 6.05 -4.57
N ASN A 10 7.00 6.86 -3.51
CA ASN A 10 7.23 6.40 -2.15
C ASN A 10 6.26 5.28 -1.75
N SER A 11 6.70 4.38 -0.86
CA SER A 11 5.89 3.34 -0.19
C SER A 11 4.60 3.85 0.48
N VAL A 12 4.43 5.17 0.55
CA VAL A 12 3.25 5.93 0.98
C VAL A 12 1.99 5.62 0.16
N ASN A 13 2.11 5.12 -1.07
CA ASN A 13 0.96 4.83 -1.94
C ASN A 13 0.36 3.43 -1.77
N MET A 14 0.91 2.58 -0.90
CA MET A 14 0.33 1.28 -0.62
C MET A 14 -0.85 1.42 0.35
N ILE A 15 -1.98 0.82 -0.02
CA ILE A 15 -3.18 0.83 0.81
C ILE A 15 -3.02 -0.24 1.91
N PRO A 16 -3.27 0.09 3.19
CA PRO A 16 -3.16 -0.86 4.29
C PRO A 16 -4.17 -2.01 4.15
N ILE A 17 -3.79 -3.20 4.63
CA ILE A 17 -4.63 -4.40 4.60
C ILE A 17 -4.93 -4.80 6.05
N PRO A 18 -6.01 -4.28 6.66
CA PRO A 18 -6.37 -4.61 8.03
C PRO A 18 -6.72 -6.09 8.20
N ASN A 19 -6.36 -6.66 9.36
CA ASN A 19 -6.73 -8.03 9.69
C ASN A 19 -8.25 -8.12 9.96
N PRO A 20 -9.01 -8.88 9.16
CA PRO A 20 -10.46 -9.00 9.35
C PRO A 20 -10.85 -9.62 10.69
N ARG A 21 -9.95 -10.36 11.36
CA ARG A 21 -10.24 -11.03 12.65
C ARG A 21 -9.74 -10.25 13.87
N SER A 22 -9.21 -9.04 13.68
CA SER A 22 -8.76 -8.18 14.77
C SER A 22 -9.88 -7.96 15.80
N LEU A 23 -9.49 -7.84 17.07
CA LEU A 23 -10.39 -7.38 18.14
C LEU A 23 -10.63 -5.87 18.03
N ASP A 24 -9.63 -5.14 17.56
CA ASP A 24 -9.70 -3.71 17.29
C ASP A 24 -10.19 -3.48 15.87
N TRP A 25 -11.39 -2.93 15.74
CA TRP A 25 -12.04 -2.67 14.47
C TRP A 25 -11.47 -1.41 13.80
N PRO A 26 -11.03 -1.50 12.52
CA PRO A 26 -10.44 -0.36 11.81
C PRO A 26 -11.39 0.85 11.78
N GLY A 27 -10.82 2.05 11.73
CA GLY A 27 -11.59 3.25 11.42
C GLY A 27 -12.03 3.24 9.95
N ALA A 28 -13.10 3.97 9.62
CA ALA A 28 -13.56 4.11 8.23
C ALA A 28 -12.46 4.64 7.29
N SER A 29 -11.58 5.52 7.80
CA SER A 29 -10.42 6.04 7.05
C SER A 29 -9.44 4.96 6.63
N ALA A 30 -9.32 3.87 7.40
CA ALA A 30 -8.48 2.72 7.07
C ALA A 30 -9.12 1.80 6.03
N LEU A 31 -10.40 1.99 5.69
CA LEU A 31 -11.15 1.23 4.69
C LEU A 31 -11.41 2.09 3.44
N SER A 32 -10.40 2.86 3.00
CA SER A 32 -10.50 3.88 1.95
C SER A 32 -10.98 3.38 0.58
N LEU A 33 -10.83 2.09 0.29
CA LEU A 33 -11.30 1.46 -0.96
C LEU A 33 -12.75 0.94 -0.91
N LEU A 34 -13.47 1.18 0.19
CA LEU A 34 -14.91 0.99 0.23
C LEU A 34 -15.62 2.18 -0.42
N GLY A 35 -16.71 1.91 -1.13
CA GLY A 35 -17.62 2.93 -1.63
C GLY A 35 -18.38 3.60 -0.47
N GLN A 36 -18.93 4.79 -0.72
CA GLN A 36 -19.64 5.56 0.31
C GLN A 36 -20.76 4.78 1.01
N GLN A 37 -21.52 3.96 0.27
CA GLN A 37 -22.59 3.13 0.84
C GLN A 37 -22.03 1.99 1.71
N GLU A 38 -20.91 1.40 1.32
CA GLU A 38 -20.23 0.34 2.08
C GLU A 38 -19.63 0.91 3.37
N ILE A 39 -19.06 2.12 3.32
CA ILE A 39 -18.58 2.86 4.50
C ILE A 39 -19.74 3.16 5.45
N ALA A 40 -20.85 3.72 4.94
CA ALA A 40 -22.02 4.02 5.77
C ALA A 40 -22.57 2.76 6.46
N LYS A 41 -22.62 1.64 5.74
CA LYS A 41 -23.02 0.34 6.30
C LYS A 41 -22.03 -0.14 7.35
N TYR A 42 -20.73 -0.04 7.10
CA TYR A 42 -19.70 -0.40 8.07
C TYR A 42 -19.84 0.38 9.37
N ASP A 43 -20.01 1.70 9.29
CA ASP A 43 -20.17 2.56 10.46
C ASP A 43 -21.45 2.26 11.24
N GLN A 44 -22.56 2.02 10.53
CA GLN A 44 -23.82 1.62 11.16
C GLN A 44 -23.66 0.32 11.96
N GLU A 45 -23.03 -0.70 11.37
CA GLU A 45 -22.79 -1.98 12.03
C GLU A 45 -21.81 -1.84 13.20
N LYS A 46 -20.78 -1.00 13.07
CA LYS A 46 -19.79 -0.74 14.12
C LYS A 46 -20.41 -0.02 15.32
N ILE A 47 -21.26 0.98 15.07
CA ILE A 47 -22.00 1.70 16.12
C ILE A 47 -22.93 0.73 16.86
N LEU A 48 -23.71 -0.06 16.11
CA LEU A 48 -24.63 -1.03 16.69
C LEU A 48 -23.89 -2.11 17.50
N TYR A 49 -22.79 -2.64 16.97
CA TYR A 49 -21.94 -3.60 17.68
C TYR A 49 -21.41 -3.02 19.00
N SER A 50 -20.86 -1.81 18.96
CA SER A 50 -20.32 -1.12 20.14
C SER A 50 -21.41 -0.85 21.19
N HIS A 51 -22.59 -0.45 20.73
CA HIS A 51 -23.76 -0.28 21.58
C HIS A 51 -24.10 -1.61 22.28
N ILE A 52 -24.29 -2.69 21.53
CA ILE A 52 -24.61 -4.01 22.10
C ILE A 52 -23.54 -4.47 23.11
N GLN A 53 -22.24 -4.27 22.84
CA GLN A 53 -21.18 -4.66 23.78
C GLN A 53 -21.23 -3.88 25.10
N ARG A 54 -21.54 -2.57 25.08
CA ARG A 54 -21.68 -1.76 26.30
C ARG A 54 -22.81 -2.27 27.19
N TYR A 55 -23.99 -2.51 26.63
CA TYR A 55 -25.15 -2.98 27.40
C TYR A 55 -25.07 -4.46 27.78
N ARG A 56 -24.16 -5.24 27.16
CA ARG A 56 -23.84 -6.61 27.58
C ARG A 56 -22.98 -6.65 28.87
N GLY A 57 -22.27 -5.56 29.20
CA GLY A 57 -21.24 -5.54 30.24
C GLY A 57 -21.54 -4.68 31.48
N SER A 58 -22.55 -3.80 31.47
CA SER A 58 -22.86 -2.95 32.61
C SER A 58 -24.37 -2.72 32.77
N GLN A 59 -24.99 -3.37 33.74
CA GLN A 59 -26.23 -2.89 34.36
C GLN A 59 -26.30 -3.45 35.79
N ASP A 60 -26.54 -2.56 36.75
CA ASP A 60 -26.87 -2.91 38.14
C ASP A 60 -28.38 -3.23 38.19
N TRP A 61 -28.71 -4.50 38.40
CA TRP A 61 -30.03 -5.10 38.16
C TRP A 61 -30.72 -5.62 39.43
N ASN A 62 -30.63 -4.93 40.55
CA ASN A 62 -31.30 -5.39 41.76
C ASN A 62 -32.82 -5.21 41.62
N LYS A 63 -33.56 -6.20 41.05
CA LYS A 63 -34.93 -6.64 41.45
C LYS A 63 -35.74 -7.52 40.45
N LEU A 64 -35.16 -8.15 39.43
CA LEU A 64 -35.86 -9.20 38.64
C LEU A 64 -34.89 -10.33 38.25
N ASN A 65 -35.37 -11.53 37.94
CA ASN A 65 -34.51 -12.61 37.42
C ASN A 65 -34.22 -12.33 35.93
N VAL A 66 -33.24 -11.46 35.75
CA VAL A 66 -32.95 -10.62 34.58
C VAL A 66 -32.07 -11.31 33.53
N SER A 67 -31.53 -12.49 33.84
CA SER A 67 -30.53 -13.21 33.03
C SER A 67 -30.94 -13.47 31.58
N ASP A 68 -32.24 -13.50 31.29
CA ASP A 68 -32.80 -13.82 29.98
C ASP A 68 -33.33 -12.62 29.21
N TYR A 69 -33.52 -11.44 29.83
CA TYR A 69 -34.17 -10.28 29.22
C TYR A 69 -33.46 -8.96 29.53
N ILE A 70 -33.18 -8.17 28.49
CA ILE A 70 -32.40 -6.92 28.49
C ILE A 70 -33.28 -5.82 27.88
N PRO A 71 -33.57 -4.71 28.59
CA PRO A 71 -34.37 -3.61 28.08
C PRO A 71 -33.59 -2.85 27.02
N LEU A 72 -34.28 -2.49 25.94
CA LEU A 72 -33.74 -1.63 24.89
C LEU A 72 -33.80 -0.16 25.34
N PRO A 73 -32.71 0.61 25.23
CA PRO A 73 -32.65 1.99 25.72
C PRO A 73 -33.74 2.87 25.10
N ASN A 74 -34.34 3.73 25.93
CA ASN A 74 -35.46 4.62 25.58
C ASN A 74 -36.72 3.91 25.06
N THR A 75 -36.91 2.63 25.39
CA THR A 75 -38.12 1.89 25.01
C THR A 75 -38.65 1.02 26.15
N HIS A 76 -39.91 0.61 26.05
CA HIS A 76 -40.54 -0.38 26.95
C HIS A 76 -40.34 -1.82 26.42
N LYS A 77 -39.39 -2.02 25.48
CA LYS A 77 -39.16 -3.31 24.81
C LYS A 77 -38.01 -4.05 25.49
N PHE A 78 -38.15 -5.36 25.59
CA PHE A 78 -37.15 -6.28 26.12
C PHE A 78 -36.60 -7.16 24.98
N THR A 79 -35.32 -7.52 25.04
CA THR A 79 -34.66 -8.46 24.12
C THR A 79 -33.91 -9.52 24.92
N THR A 80 -33.64 -10.70 24.37
CA THR A 80 -32.94 -11.74 25.13
C THR A 80 -31.41 -11.63 25.02
N ARG A 81 -30.68 -12.15 26.00
CA ARG A 81 -29.20 -12.27 25.92
C ARG A 81 -28.76 -12.97 24.63
N MET A 82 -29.48 -14.01 24.25
CA MET A 82 -29.22 -14.78 23.03
C MET A 82 -29.53 -13.96 21.76
N SER A 83 -30.62 -13.18 21.75
CA SER A 83 -30.94 -12.25 20.66
C SER A 83 -29.85 -11.18 20.50
N LEU A 84 -29.34 -10.61 21.58
CA LEU A 84 -28.22 -9.64 21.52
C LEU A 84 -26.92 -10.29 21.07
N GLN A 85 -26.62 -11.51 21.50
CA GLN A 85 -25.44 -12.25 21.03
C GLN A 85 -25.55 -12.52 19.52
N ASN A 86 -26.72 -12.94 19.04
CA ASN A 86 -26.96 -13.15 17.62
C ASN A 86 -26.86 -11.84 16.83
N ALA A 87 -27.40 -10.74 17.35
CA ALA A 87 -27.27 -9.42 16.73
C ALA A 87 -25.80 -8.96 16.67
N ALA A 88 -25.06 -9.07 17.77
CA ALA A 88 -23.63 -8.74 17.79
C ALA A 88 -22.82 -9.59 16.82
N GLN A 89 -23.14 -10.89 16.69
CA GLN A 89 -22.47 -11.76 15.73
C GLN A 89 -22.80 -11.38 14.28
N ARG A 90 -24.04 -10.97 13.99
CA ARG A 90 -24.43 -10.46 12.67
C ARG A 90 -23.65 -9.19 12.31
N CYS A 91 -23.56 -8.22 13.23
CA CYS A 91 -22.77 -7.01 13.02
C CYS A 91 -21.29 -7.35 12.78
N ARG A 92 -20.73 -8.26 13.59
CA ARG A 92 -19.35 -8.74 13.44
C ARG A 92 -19.11 -9.35 12.06
N ASN A 93 -20.00 -10.23 11.60
CA ASN A 93 -19.86 -10.88 10.30
C ASN A 93 -19.98 -9.86 9.15
N ALA A 94 -20.89 -8.89 9.25
CA ALA A 94 -21.03 -7.83 8.26
C ALA A 94 -19.78 -6.95 8.17
N MET A 95 -19.21 -6.56 9.32
CA MET A 95 -17.94 -5.81 9.35
C MET A 95 -16.79 -6.61 8.74
N ILE A 96 -16.68 -7.91 9.03
CA ILE A 96 -15.67 -8.80 8.45
C ILE A 96 -15.80 -8.87 6.93
N GLN A 97 -17.02 -8.97 6.40
CA GLN A 97 -17.24 -9.01 4.95
C GLN A 97 -16.79 -7.71 4.27
N LEU A 98 -17.12 -6.56 4.86
CA LEU A 98 -16.71 -5.25 4.33
C LEU A 98 -15.18 -5.07 4.39
N ILE A 99 -14.52 -5.52 5.47
CA ILE A 99 -13.05 -5.55 5.53
C ILE A 99 -12.48 -6.47 4.43
N GLY A 100 -13.12 -7.62 4.19
CA GLY A 100 -12.72 -8.54 3.11
C GLY A 100 -12.75 -7.88 1.74
N ILE A 101 -13.86 -7.20 1.41
CA ILE A 101 -14.02 -6.46 0.15
C ILE A 101 -12.94 -5.39 0.01
N HIS A 102 -12.69 -4.62 1.07
CA HIS A 102 -11.61 -3.63 1.08
C HIS A 102 -10.25 -4.29 0.80
N ASN A 103 -9.94 -5.39 1.49
CA ASN A 103 -8.66 -6.07 1.39
C ASN A 103 -8.43 -6.65 -0.02
N GLU A 104 -9.46 -7.22 -0.65
CA GLU A 104 -9.38 -7.70 -2.03
C GLU A 104 -9.01 -6.56 -2.99
N ARG A 105 -9.67 -5.41 -2.85
CA ARG A 105 -9.37 -4.20 -3.65
C ARG A 105 -7.97 -3.66 -3.35
N ALA A 106 -7.57 -3.64 -2.08
CA ALA A 106 -6.25 -3.17 -1.65
C ALA A 106 -5.13 -4.06 -2.20
N VAL A 107 -5.30 -5.38 -2.20
CA VAL A 107 -4.36 -6.33 -2.80
C VAL A 107 -4.22 -6.09 -4.29
N ALA A 108 -5.33 -5.92 -5.02
CA ALA A 108 -5.29 -5.64 -6.46
C ALA A 108 -4.56 -4.33 -6.76
N HIS A 109 -4.89 -3.26 -6.04
CA HIS A 109 -4.24 -1.95 -6.17
C HIS A 109 -2.73 -2.03 -5.89
N ASN A 110 -2.35 -2.64 -4.76
CA ASN A 110 -0.96 -2.75 -4.33
C ASN A 110 -0.13 -3.60 -5.29
N ARG A 111 -0.71 -4.66 -5.88
CA ARG A 111 -0.06 -5.42 -6.96
C ARG A 111 0.19 -4.56 -8.20
N GLY A 112 -0.77 -3.71 -8.58
CA GLY A 112 -0.60 -2.77 -9.69
C GLY A 112 0.57 -1.81 -9.47
N ILE A 113 0.65 -1.21 -8.27
CA ILE A 113 1.78 -0.35 -7.88
C ILE A 113 3.11 -1.11 -7.89
N GLN A 114 3.12 -2.36 -7.43
CA GLN A 114 4.33 -3.18 -7.44
C GLN A 114 4.81 -3.50 -8.86
N ALA A 115 3.89 -3.82 -9.78
CA ALA A 115 4.21 -4.06 -11.18
C ALA A 115 4.73 -2.79 -11.88
N GLN A 116 4.14 -1.63 -11.61
CA GLN A 116 4.64 -0.35 -12.14
C GLN A 116 6.07 -0.07 -11.67
N LYS A 117 6.35 -0.27 -10.38
CA LYS A 117 7.71 -0.08 -9.84
C LYS A 117 8.74 -1.03 -10.44
N GLN A 118 8.36 -2.26 -10.79
CA GLN A 118 9.27 -3.20 -11.45
C GLN A 118 9.63 -2.72 -12.86
N ASN A 119 8.64 -2.26 -13.62
CA ASN A 119 8.88 -1.71 -14.96
C ASN A 119 9.73 -0.43 -14.93
N GLU A 120 9.45 0.50 -14.00
CA GLU A 120 10.24 1.73 -13.84
C GLU A 120 11.69 1.43 -13.47
N ASN A 121 11.94 0.48 -12.57
CA ASN A 121 13.29 0.07 -12.22
C ASN A 121 14.02 -0.61 -13.40
N GLU A 122 13.33 -1.45 -14.18
CA GLU A 122 13.92 -2.09 -15.37
C GLU A 122 14.28 -1.08 -16.46
N GLU A 123 13.47 -0.04 -16.65
CA GLU A 123 13.74 1.07 -17.57
C GLU A 123 14.94 1.91 -17.09
N GLU A 124 14.99 2.29 -15.81
CA GLU A 124 16.14 3.01 -15.24
C GLU A 124 17.45 2.20 -15.32
N ASP A 125 17.38 0.89 -15.12
CA ASP A 125 18.55 0.00 -15.24
C ASP A 125 19.02 -0.16 -16.69
N ALA A 126 18.09 -0.21 -17.66
CA ALA A 126 18.42 -0.25 -19.08
C ALA A 126 19.11 1.05 -19.55
N GLU A 127 18.59 2.21 -19.15
CA GLU A 127 19.20 3.51 -19.45
C GLU A 127 20.60 3.64 -18.85
N ARG A 128 20.80 3.19 -17.60
CA ARG A 128 22.12 3.16 -16.96
C ARG A 128 23.10 2.25 -17.69
N ALA A 129 22.64 1.08 -18.15
CA ALA A 129 23.48 0.15 -18.90
C ALA A 129 23.90 0.74 -20.25
N GLU A 130 23.00 1.44 -20.95
CA GLU A 130 23.30 2.11 -22.22
C GLU A 130 24.30 3.26 -22.05
N LEU A 131 24.09 4.15 -21.07
CA LEU A 131 25.03 5.22 -20.74
C LEU A 131 26.42 4.67 -20.42
N THR A 132 26.49 3.57 -19.66
CA THR A 132 27.76 2.91 -19.33
C THR A 132 28.47 2.41 -20.59
N ARG A 133 27.73 1.80 -21.53
CA ARG A 133 28.29 1.35 -22.82
C ARG A 133 28.82 2.51 -23.66
N ILE A 134 28.09 3.62 -23.74
CA ILE A 134 28.51 4.81 -24.47
C ILE A 134 29.81 5.38 -23.88
N ILE A 135 29.88 5.51 -22.56
CA ILE A 135 31.08 6.01 -21.86
C ILE A 135 32.28 5.11 -22.13
N VAL A 136 32.11 3.78 -22.06
CA VAL A 136 33.19 2.83 -22.36
C VAL A 136 33.65 2.94 -23.81
N ALA A 137 32.72 3.05 -24.77
CA ALA A 137 33.04 3.23 -26.18
C ALA A 137 33.79 4.55 -26.44
N MET A 138 33.38 5.65 -25.78
CA MET A 138 34.07 6.94 -25.88
C MET A 138 35.49 6.87 -25.29
N LYS A 139 35.66 6.23 -24.12
CA LYS A 139 37.00 6.03 -23.52
C LYS A 139 37.91 5.19 -24.43
N ALA A 140 37.38 4.12 -25.01
CA ALA A 140 38.14 3.26 -25.92
C ALA A 140 38.55 4.01 -27.20
N LYS A 141 37.66 4.84 -27.76
CA LYS A 141 37.98 5.69 -28.91
C LYS A 141 39.06 6.72 -28.57
N ASN A 142 38.90 7.45 -27.46
CA ASN A 142 39.89 8.44 -27.02
C ASN A 142 41.27 7.81 -26.77
N ALA A 143 41.33 6.59 -26.23
CA ALA A 143 42.58 5.87 -26.05
C ALA A 143 43.27 5.54 -27.38
N ARG A 144 42.50 5.07 -28.38
CA ARG A 144 43.02 4.81 -29.74
C ARG A 144 43.50 6.08 -30.42
N ASP A 145 42.71 7.15 -30.37
CA ASP A 145 43.08 8.45 -30.96
C ASP A 145 44.36 9.02 -30.30
N ALA A 146 44.53 8.80 -28.99
CA ALA A 146 45.75 9.18 -28.27
C ALA A 146 46.96 8.33 -28.69
N GLU A 147 46.80 7.01 -28.86
CA GLU A 147 47.87 6.12 -29.33
C GLU A 147 48.30 6.44 -30.77
N GLU A 148 47.35 6.71 -31.67
CA GLU A 148 47.65 7.13 -33.05
C GLU A 148 48.39 8.48 -33.09
N SER A 149 48.01 9.42 -32.23
CA SER A 149 48.71 10.70 -32.08
C SER A 149 50.16 10.53 -31.62
N ILE A 150 50.39 9.63 -30.65
CA ILE A 150 51.72 9.30 -30.13
C ILE A 150 52.58 8.62 -31.21
N GLN A 151 52.03 7.65 -31.93
CA GLN A 151 52.72 6.94 -33.01
C GLN A 151 53.06 7.86 -34.18
N SER A 152 52.14 8.73 -34.60
CA SER A 152 52.37 9.73 -35.65
C SER A 152 53.50 10.70 -35.26
N ARG A 153 53.51 11.16 -34.00
CA ARG A 153 54.58 12.03 -33.48
C ARG A 153 55.93 11.32 -33.41
N ALA A 154 55.96 10.02 -33.09
CA ALA A 154 57.18 9.22 -33.09
C ALA A 154 57.73 9.00 -34.52
N GLY A 155 56.87 8.70 -35.49
CA GLY A 155 57.23 8.53 -36.90
C GLY A 155 57.82 9.82 -37.51
N ASN A 156 57.21 10.97 -37.23
CA ASN A 156 57.72 12.28 -37.66
C ASN A 156 59.07 12.64 -37.04
N ARG A 157 59.36 12.18 -35.81
CA ARG A 157 60.70 12.38 -35.21
C ARG A 157 61.76 11.53 -35.87
N MET A 158 61.47 10.26 -36.20
CA MET A 158 62.44 9.40 -36.88
C MET A 158 62.76 9.87 -38.31
N SER A 159 61.78 10.43 -39.04
CA SER A 159 62.02 10.93 -40.40
C SER A 159 62.92 12.18 -40.42
N LEU A 160 62.86 13.02 -39.38
CA LEU A 160 63.77 14.15 -39.21
C LEU A 160 65.21 13.73 -38.92
N TRP A 161 65.43 12.61 -38.24
CA TRP A 161 66.76 12.09 -37.93
C TRP A 161 67.43 11.39 -39.11
N LYS A 162 66.66 10.88 -40.08
CA LYS A 162 67.18 10.28 -41.32
C LYS A 162 67.60 11.30 -42.40
N ARG A 163 67.33 12.59 -42.20
CA ARG A 163 67.66 13.68 -43.15
C ARG A 163 68.89 14.52 -42.75
N ARG A 164 69.65 14.07 -41.74
CA ARG A 164 70.97 14.60 -41.39
C ARG A 164 72.02 13.56 -41.75
#